data_AF-A0A4Q2KLY7-F1
#
_entry.id   AF-A0A4Q2KLY7-F1
#
_cell.length_a   1.000
_cell.length_b   1.000
_cell.length_c   1.000
_cell.angle_alpha   90.00
_cell.angle_beta   90.00
_cell.angle_gamma   90.00
#
_symmetry.space_group_name_H-M   'P 1'
#
loop_
_entity.id
_entity.type
_entity.pdbx_description
1 polymer ?
#
loop_
_entity_poly.entity_id
_entity_poly.type
_entity_poly.pdbx_seq_one_letter_code
_entity_poly.pdbx_strand_id
1 'polypeptide(L)'
;MEPRDTACLDALSWFESLTRLGAWTMAEAPLENVLRLAYSLAALAPPPFRALAACTLDETAFDELLQRQAFEAAAIALIGTALRYEVVSCAGAASPATVRIWLNGDTGETLVTSDTLPAALVRAWITFMLGVGQATGSSHRSA
;
A
#
# COMPACT_ATOMS: atom_id res chain seq x y z
N MET A 1 3.82 6.82 -29.86
CA MET A 1 3.36 5.95 -28.76
C MET A 1 2.53 6.85 -27.86
N GLU A 2 1.21 6.87 -28.04
CA GLU A 2 0.33 7.70 -27.22
C GLU A 2 0.41 7.22 -25.78
N PRO A 3 0.47 8.12 -24.78
CA PRO A 3 0.33 7.71 -23.40
C PRO A 3 -1.07 7.10 -23.29
N ARG A 4 -1.15 5.80 -23.03
CA ARG A 4 -2.41 5.19 -22.64
C ARG A 4 -2.92 6.01 -21.46
N ASP A 5 -4.08 6.65 -21.62
CA ASP A 5 -4.87 7.17 -20.52
C ASP A 5 -5.17 5.97 -19.62
N THR A 6 -4.27 5.69 -18.68
CA THR A 6 -4.56 4.78 -17.57
C THR A 6 -5.59 5.51 -16.74
N ALA A 7 -6.86 5.28 -17.05
CA ALA A 7 -7.98 5.95 -16.40
C ALA A 7 -7.84 5.78 -14.88
N CYS A 8 -7.49 6.86 -14.18
CA CYS A 8 -7.50 6.86 -12.73
C CYS A 8 -8.92 6.63 -12.22
N LEU A 9 -9.01 6.02 -11.06
CA LEU A 9 -10.24 6.11 -10.27
C LEU A 9 -10.40 7.54 -9.76
N ASP A 10 -11.64 7.97 -9.53
CA ASP A 10 -11.87 9.15 -8.71
C ASP A 10 -11.40 8.88 -7.26
N ALA A 11 -11.10 9.95 -6.52
CA ALA A 11 -10.54 9.82 -5.18
C ALA A 11 -11.44 9.02 -4.22
N LEU A 12 -12.76 9.20 -4.29
CA LEU A 12 -13.70 8.51 -3.41
C LEU A 12 -13.68 7.01 -3.69
N SER A 13 -13.90 6.62 -4.95
CA SER A 13 -13.87 5.20 -5.37
C SER A 13 -12.53 4.53 -5.07
N TRP A 14 -11.43 5.26 -5.19
CA TRP A 14 -10.10 4.76 -4.87
C TRP A 14 -9.94 4.49 -3.36
N PHE A 15 -10.33 5.43 -2.49
CA PHE A 15 -10.29 5.23 -1.04
C PHE A 15 -11.26 4.17 -0.54
N GLU A 16 -12.45 4.07 -1.12
CA GLU A 16 -13.40 2.99 -0.82
C GLU A 16 -12.80 1.61 -1.18
N SER A 17 -12.09 1.54 -2.30
CA SER A 17 -11.42 0.31 -2.73
C SER A 17 -10.25 -0.05 -1.81
N LEU A 18 -9.45 0.92 -1.37
CA LEU A 18 -8.43 0.71 -0.34
C LEU A 18 -9.03 0.26 1.00
N THR A 19 -10.16 0.83 1.40
CA THR A 19 -10.85 0.45 2.64
C THR A 19 -11.33 -1.00 2.57
N ARG A 20 -11.93 -1.40 1.44
CA ARG A 20 -12.34 -2.79 1.20
C ARG A 20 -11.15 -3.74 1.20
N LEU A 21 -10.05 -3.36 0.54
CA LEU A 21 -8.82 -4.14 0.54
C LEU A 21 -8.26 -4.31 1.95
N GLY A 22 -8.25 -3.24 2.75
CA GLY A 22 -7.86 -3.28 4.16
C GLY A 22 -8.69 -4.28 4.96
N ALA A 23 -10.01 -4.28 4.80
CA ALA A 23 -10.89 -5.27 5.43
C ALA A 23 -10.58 -6.71 4.98
N TRP A 24 -10.26 -6.93 3.70
CA TRP A 24 -9.87 -8.24 3.19
C TRP A 24 -8.55 -8.75 3.78
N THR A 25 -7.58 -7.86 4.03
CA THR A 25 -6.33 -8.25 4.68
C THR A 25 -6.54 -8.75 6.11
N MET A 26 -7.55 -8.22 6.80
CA MET A 26 -7.93 -8.65 8.16
C MET A 26 -8.69 -9.98 8.17
N ALA A 27 -9.35 -10.31 7.05
CA ALA A 27 -10.12 -11.55 6.89
C ALA A 27 -9.27 -12.71 6.35
N GLU A 28 -7.94 -12.62 6.45
CA GLU A 28 -6.99 -13.66 6.02
C GLU A 28 -7.14 -14.07 4.54
N ALA A 29 -7.51 -13.13 3.67
CA ALA A 29 -7.52 -13.36 2.23
C ALA A 29 -6.13 -13.80 1.72
N PRO A 30 -6.04 -14.62 0.65
CA PRO A 30 -4.75 -15.05 0.10
C PRO A 30 -3.86 -13.84 -0.24
N LEU A 31 -2.65 -13.83 0.32
CA LEU A 31 -1.74 -12.69 0.24
C LEU A 31 -1.39 -12.31 -1.21
N GLU A 32 -1.28 -13.28 -2.11
CA GLU A 32 -1.08 -13.03 -3.54
C GLU A 32 -2.20 -12.15 -4.12
N ASN A 33 -3.46 -12.45 -3.80
CA ASN A 33 -4.61 -11.68 -4.29
C ASN A 33 -4.62 -10.28 -3.70
N VAL A 34 -4.26 -10.15 -2.42
CA VAL A 34 -4.12 -8.84 -1.75
C VAL A 34 -3.06 -8.00 -2.45
N LEU A 35 -1.88 -8.55 -2.73
CA LEU A 35 -0.79 -7.85 -3.39
C LEU A 35 -1.14 -7.46 -4.83
N ARG A 36 -1.77 -8.35 -5.59
CA ARG A 36 -2.22 -8.07 -6.96
C ARG A 36 -3.23 -6.92 -6.99
N LEU A 37 -4.22 -6.95 -6.10
CA LEU A 37 -5.20 -5.87 -5.98
C LEU A 37 -4.58 -4.56 -5.51
N ALA A 38 -3.65 -4.62 -4.56
CA ALA A 38 -2.93 -3.44 -4.10
C ALA A 38 -2.14 -2.78 -5.23
N TYR A 39 -1.45 -3.58 -6.06
CA TYR A 39 -0.74 -3.10 -7.25
C TYR A 39 -1.70 -2.45 -8.25
N SER A 40 -2.84 -3.08 -8.55
CA SER A 40 -3.86 -2.48 -9.42
C SER A 40 -4.36 -1.13 -8.87
N LEU A 41 -4.61 -1.03 -7.56
CA LEU A 41 -5.01 0.23 -6.94
C LEU A 41 -3.89 1.28 -6.98
N ALA A 42 -2.64 0.89 -6.80
CA ALA A 42 -1.48 1.78 -6.95
C ALA A 42 -1.42 2.39 -8.36
N ALA A 43 -1.61 1.57 -9.40
CA ALA A 43 -1.63 2.02 -10.80
C ALA A 43 -2.82 2.96 -11.11
N LEU A 44 -3.95 2.77 -10.43
CA LEU A 44 -5.18 3.54 -10.62
C LEU A 44 -5.28 4.77 -9.70
N ALA A 45 -4.25 5.06 -8.90
CA ALA A 45 -4.29 6.13 -7.91
C ALA A 45 -4.50 7.51 -8.54
N PRO A 46 -5.50 8.29 -8.08
CA PRO A 46 -5.75 9.64 -8.59
C PRO A 46 -4.68 10.64 -8.13
N PRO A 47 -4.52 11.77 -8.83
CA PRO A 47 -3.82 12.92 -8.28
C PRO A 47 -4.49 13.43 -6.97
N PRO A 48 -3.74 13.92 -5.97
CA PRO A 48 -2.27 13.98 -5.91
C PRO A 48 -1.60 12.68 -5.42
N PHE A 49 -2.39 11.66 -5.06
CA PHE A 49 -1.90 10.42 -4.42
C PHE A 49 -1.08 9.52 -5.35
N ARG A 50 -1.19 9.70 -6.67
CA ARG A 50 -0.43 8.93 -7.68
C ARG A 50 1.07 8.87 -7.39
N ALA A 51 1.68 10.00 -7.00
CA ALA A 51 3.12 10.04 -6.72
C ALA A 51 3.51 9.27 -5.45
N LEU A 52 2.61 9.23 -4.46
CA LEU A 52 2.79 8.46 -3.23
C LEU A 52 2.55 6.96 -3.44
N ALA A 53 1.57 6.61 -4.26
CA ALA A 53 1.16 5.24 -4.54
C ALA A 53 2.05 4.53 -5.58
N ALA A 54 2.95 5.24 -6.26
CA ALA A 54 3.68 4.72 -7.41
C ALA A 54 4.55 3.52 -7.04
N CYS A 55 4.21 2.36 -7.60
CA CYS A 55 5.06 1.17 -7.55
C CYS A 55 6.28 1.35 -8.47
N THR A 56 7.43 0.79 -8.07
CA THR A 56 8.68 0.87 -8.84
C THR A 56 8.77 -0.14 -9.96
N LEU A 57 7.96 -1.20 -9.91
CA LEU A 57 7.96 -2.28 -10.89
C LEU A 57 6.82 -2.08 -11.89
N ASP A 58 7.04 -2.57 -13.11
CA ASP A 58 5.94 -2.78 -14.05
C ASP A 58 5.15 -4.04 -13.70
N GLU A 59 4.03 -4.23 -14.39
CA GLU A 59 3.07 -5.30 -14.10
C GLU A 59 3.69 -6.68 -14.31
N THR A 60 4.52 -6.85 -15.35
CA THR A 60 5.16 -8.12 -15.66
C THR A 60 6.15 -8.52 -14.58
N ALA A 61 7.03 -7.59 -14.17
CA ALA A 61 7.99 -7.84 -13.10
C ALA A 61 7.30 -8.08 -11.75
N PHE A 62 6.18 -7.40 -11.48
CA PHE A 62 5.40 -7.61 -10.27
C PHE A 62 4.76 -9.02 -10.25
N ASP A 63 4.13 -9.44 -11.35
CA ASP A 63 3.53 -10.78 -11.46
C ASP A 63 4.59 -11.90 -11.38
N GLU A 64 5.80 -11.69 -11.91
CA GLU A 64 6.90 -12.65 -11.75
C GLU A 64 7.28 -12.85 -10.27
N LEU A 65 7.27 -11.79 -9.45
CA LEU A 65 7.49 -11.91 -8.01
C LEU A 65 6.38 -12.73 -7.35
N LEU A 66 5.12 -12.50 -7.73
CA LEU A 66 3.98 -13.25 -7.20
C LEU A 66 4.07 -14.74 -7.55
N GLN A 67 4.37 -15.07 -8.81
CA GLN A 67 4.52 -16.46 -9.27
C GLN A 67 5.63 -17.21 -8.54
N ARG A 68 6.71 -16.51 -8.20
CA ARG A 68 7.85 -17.06 -7.43
C ARG A 68 7.61 -17.05 -5.92
N GLN A 69 6.43 -16.64 -5.46
CA GLN A 69 6.09 -16.47 -4.04
C GLN A 69 7.03 -15.51 -3.29
N ALA A 70 7.65 -14.57 -4.01
CA ALA A 70 8.53 -13.54 -3.45
C ALA A 70 7.70 -12.36 -2.89
N PHE A 71 6.75 -12.67 -1.99
CA PHE A 71 5.75 -11.72 -1.50
C PHE A 71 6.34 -10.53 -0.74
N GLU A 72 7.46 -10.74 -0.03
CA GLU A 72 8.16 -9.65 0.65
C GLU A 72 8.70 -8.63 -0.34
N ALA A 73 9.36 -9.09 -1.41
CA ALA A 73 9.89 -8.21 -2.46
C ALA A 73 8.74 -7.47 -3.18
N ALA A 74 7.63 -8.15 -3.46
CA ALA A 74 6.45 -7.53 -4.06
C ALA A 74 5.85 -6.44 -3.14
N ALA A 75 5.72 -6.72 -1.84
CA ALA A 75 5.23 -5.75 -0.87
C ALA A 75 6.15 -4.54 -0.71
N ILE A 76 7.48 -4.74 -0.71
CA ILE A 76 8.47 -3.65 -0.69
C ILE A 76 8.36 -2.80 -1.97
N ALA A 77 8.24 -3.42 -3.14
CA ALA A 77 8.07 -2.70 -4.40
C ALA A 77 6.80 -1.85 -4.43
N LEU A 78 5.72 -2.32 -3.78
CA LEU A 78 4.45 -1.59 -3.66
C LEU A 78 4.57 -0.31 -2.82
N ILE A 79 5.41 -0.31 -1.77
CA ILE A 79 5.67 0.89 -0.95
C ILE A 79 6.26 2.01 -1.79
N GLY A 80 6.99 1.66 -2.85
CA GLY A 80 7.58 2.60 -3.79
C GLY A 80 8.76 3.37 -3.20
N THR A 81 9.13 4.48 -3.83
CA THR A 81 10.28 5.31 -3.41
C THR A 81 9.88 6.57 -2.65
N ALA A 82 8.61 6.95 -2.71
CA ALA A 82 8.10 8.14 -2.02
C ALA A 82 8.04 7.91 -0.50
N LEU A 83 7.69 6.70 -0.09
CA LEU A 83 7.55 6.31 1.30
C LEU A 83 8.85 5.69 1.83
N ARG A 84 9.06 5.83 3.13
CA ARG A 84 10.07 5.09 3.87
C ARG A 84 9.39 4.02 4.69
N TYR A 85 10.09 2.92 4.89
CA TYR A 85 9.63 1.85 5.76
C TYR A 85 10.77 1.33 6.63
N GLU A 86 10.40 0.77 7.77
CA GLU A 86 11.28 0.08 8.68
C GLU A 86 10.58 -1.17 9.21
N VAL A 87 11.31 -2.29 9.23
CA VAL A 87 10.87 -3.51 9.89
C VAL A 87 11.32 -3.42 11.34
N VAL A 88 10.38 -3.07 12.22
CA VAL A 88 10.63 -2.90 13.66
C VAL A 88 10.83 -4.25 14.35
N SER A 89 10.07 -5.27 13.92
CA SER A 89 10.26 -6.65 14.33
C SER A 89 9.93 -7.60 13.18
N CYS A 90 10.70 -8.69 13.06
CA CYS A 90 10.40 -9.77 12.13
C CYS A 90 9.44 -10.77 12.77
N ALA A 91 8.58 -11.39 11.94
CA ALA A 91 7.73 -12.47 12.40
C ALA A 91 8.59 -13.67 12.85
N GLY A 92 8.24 -14.23 14.01
CA GLY A 92 8.87 -15.43 14.56
C GLY A 92 7.84 -16.29 15.28
N ALA A 93 8.28 -17.41 15.83
CA ALA A 93 7.39 -18.40 16.46
C ALA A 93 6.50 -17.85 17.59
N ALA A 94 6.86 -16.71 18.20
CA ALA A 94 6.15 -16.11 19.33
C ALA A 94 5.87 -14.61 19.16
N SER A 95 6.11 -14.03 17.98
CA SER A 95 5.94 -12.57 17.80
C SER A 95 5.56 -12.22 16.37
N PRO A 96 4.57 -11.31 16.18
CA PRO A 96 4.19 -10.83 14.86
C PRO A 96 5.29 -9.94 14.27
N ALA A 97 5.29 -9.81 12.94
CA ALA A 97 6.06 -8.79 12.26
C ALA A 97 5.43 -7.41 12.52
N THR A 98 6.28 -6.42 12.80
CA THR A 98 5.88 -5.03 12.97
C THR A 98 6.58 -4.19 11.92
N VAL A 99 5.81 -3.42 11.17
CA VAL A 99 6.31 -2.54 10.11
C VAL A 99 5.85 -1.12 10.38
N ARG A 100 6.77 -0.18 10.23
CA ARG A 100 6.53 1.25 10.27
C ARG A 100 6.67 1.84 8.86
N ILE A 101 5.73 2.70 8.44
CA ILE A 101 5.78 3.45 7.18
C ILE A 101 5.53 4.93 7.45
N TRP A 102 6.29 5.79 6.78
CA TRP A 102 6.14 7.25 6.87
C TRP A 102 6.57 7.95 5.58
N LEU A 103 6.14 9.20 5.43
CA LEU A 103 6.62 10.11 4.38
C LEU A 103 7.68 11.05 4.96
N ASN A 104 8.80 11.23 4.26
CA ASN A 104 9.85 12.14 4.69
C ASN A 104 9.35 13.59 4.72
N GLY A 105 9.50 14.26 5.86
CA GLY A 105 9.10 15.66 6.03
C GLY A 105 7.63 15.85 6.44
N ASP A 106 6.89 14.77 6.68
CA ASP A 106 5.54 14.79 7.23
C ASP A 106 5.52 14.12 8.63
N THR A 107 4.52 14.47 9.43
CA THR A 107 4.27 13.88 10.76
C THR A 107 3.44 12.61 10.71
N GLY A 108 2.89 12.26 9.54
CA GLY A 108 2.17 11.02 9.33
C GLY A 108 3.11 9.81 9.40
N GLU A 109 3.02 9.03 10.48
CA GLU A 109 3.57 7.68 10.55
C GLU A 109 2.46 6.65 10.77
N THR A 110 2.69 5.44 10.30
CA THR A 110 1.78 4.31 10.50
C THR A 110 2.60 3.12 10.97
N LEU A 111 2.16 2.50 12.06
CA LEU A 111 2.74 1.30 12.63
C LEU A 111 1.72 0.17 12.59
N VAL A 112 2.04 -0.94 11.94
CA VAL A 112 1.14 -2.09 11.77
C VAL A 112 1.84 -3.38 12.16
N THR A 113 1.07 -4.27 12.81
CA THR A 113 1.49 -5.62 13.17
C THR A 113 0.71 -6.68 12.39
N SER A 114 1.39 -7.74 11.95
CA SER A 114 0.78 -8.88 11.25
C SER A 114 1.59 -10.16 11.43
N ASP A 115 0.97 -11.32 11.22
CA ASP A 115 1.62 -12.63 11.43
C ASP A 115 2.78 -12.91 10.47
N THR A 116 2.79 -12.25 9.31
CA THR A 116 3.89 -12.35 8.35
C THR A 116 4.38 -10.96 7.95
N LEU A 117 5.67 -10.86 7.64
CA LEU A 117 6.28 -9.61 7.19
C LEU A 117 5.62 -9.03 5.92
N PRO A 118 5.38 -9.79 4.82
CA PRO A 118 4.74 -9.22 3.64
C PRO A 118 3.30 -8.76 3.90
N ALA A 119 2.57 -9.43 4.80
CA ALA A 119 1.24 -8.95 5.23
C ALA A 119 1.35 -7.64 6.02
N ALA A 120 2.33 -7.51 6.92
CA ALA A 120 2.55 -6.27 7.66
C ALA A 120 2.94 -5.11 6.73
N LEU A 121 3.78 -5.35 5.71
CA LEU A 121 4.18 -4.36 4.71
C LEU A 121 2.99 -3.84 3.91
N VAL A 122 2.18 -4.73 3.31
CA VAL A 122 1.03 -4.30 2.50
C VAL A 122 -0.04 -3.63 3.35
N ARG A 123 -0.28 -4.11 4.58
CA ARG A 123 -1.25 -3.49 5.51
C ARG A 123 -0.78 -2.11 5.95
N ALA A 124 0.50 -1.93 6.27
CA ALA A 124 1.07 -0.62 6.59
C ALA A 124 0.88 0.36 5.43
N TRP A 125 1.09 -0.09 4.18
CA TRP A 125 0.87 0.75 3.00
C TRP A 125 -0.60 1.17 2.87
N ILE A 126 -1.54 0.23 2.95
CA ILE A 126 -2.98 0.53 2.89
C ILE A 126 -3.38 1.53 3.98
N THR A 127 -2.98 1.27 5.24
CA THR A 127 -3.32 2.12 6.38
C THR A 127 -2.72 3.52 6.22
N PHE A 128 -1.48 3.63 5.76
CA PHE A 128 -0.86 4.93 5.50
C PHE A 128 -1.64 5.72 4.44
N MET A 129 -1.95 5.09 3.29
CA MET A 129 -2.68 5.77 2.22
C MET A 129 -4.06 6.24 2.67
N LEU A 130 -4.79 5.42 3.45
CA LEU A 130 -6.07 5.81 4.05
C LEU A 130 -5.91 7.00 5.02
N GLY A 131 -4.86 7.03 5.82
CA GLY A 131 -4.55 8.14 6.73
C GLY A 131 -4.31 9.47 5.99
N VAL A 132 -3.58 9.42 4.87
CA VAL A 132 -3.35 10.59 4.00
C VAL A 132 -4.67 11.15 3.44
N GLY A 133 -5.61 10.28 3.05
CA GLY A 133 -6.95 10.69 2.61
C GLY A 133 -7.74 11.42 3.69
N GLN A 134 -7.63 10.98 4.95
CA GLN A 134 -8.32 11.62 6.08
C GLN A 134 -7.72 12.98 6.45
N ALA A 135 -6.39 13.10 6.42
CA ALA A 135 -5.70 14.36 6.70
C ALA A 135 -6.02 15.45 5.66
N THR A 136 -6.06 15.06 4.38
CA THR A 136 -6.41 15.97 3.27
C THR A 136 -7.89 16.37 3.29
N GLY A 137 -8.80 15.45 3.64
CA GLY A 137 -10.22 15.76 3.83
C GLY A 137 -10.53 16.67 5.03
N SER A 138 -9.71 16.60 6.08
CA SER A 138 -9.87 17.42 7.30
C SER A 138 -9.43 18.88 7.11
N SER A 139 -8.58 19.17 6.11
CA SER A 139 -8.13 20.54 5.81
C SER A 139 -9.21 21.44 5.20
N HIS A 140 -10.34 20.90 4.74
CA HIS A 140 -11.41 21.70 4.13
C HIS A 140 -12.48 22.22 5.10
N ARG A 141 -12.35 21.96 6.41
CA ARG A 141 -13.35 22.34 7.42
C ARG A 141 -12.82 23.41 8.38
N SER A 142 -12.32 24.52 7.86
CA SER A 142 -12.05 25.74 8.64
C SER A 142 -11.97 26.96 7.71
N ALA A 143 -13.12 27.58 7.43
CA ALA A 143 -13.27 28.98 7.08
C ALA A 143 -14.74 29.38 7.30
#